data_AF-A0A7X1KN24-F1
#
_entry.id   AF-A0A7X1KN24-F1
#
_cell.length_a   1.000
_cell.length_b   1.000
_cell.length_c   1.000
_cell.angle_alpha   90.00
_cell.angle_beta   90.00
_cell.angle_gamma   90.00
#
_symmetry.space_group_name_H-M   'P 1'
#
loop_
_entity.id
_entity.type
_entity.pdbx_description
1 polymer ?
#
loop_
_entity_poly.entity_id
_entity_poly.type
_entity_poly.pdbx_seq_one_letter_code
_entity_poly.pdbx_strand_id
1 'polypeptide(L)'
;MAAAAGLLASGVAAQSKEERIEPSPAQLAKLNALTPEGVAALVTVKGDELEPVTVLTTAEAWKSKGAFTDPVRSDAMLRAFISTRTGEVRWQVYEEVSYNYAYRMFRQAVYATAAGAQSAAVTELAHEVLGCFGGTCSYRDTLGFDLPEAAVREIAAQYHPGGSPLWRFRFKAQSGLDWEDRIAPAEAAGLLLAVEHRTSKRP
;
A
#
# COMPACT_ATOMS: atom_id res chain seq x y z
N MET A 1 -42.17 -48.02 1.66
CA MET A 1 -40.89 -48.39 1.01
C MET A 1 -40.46 -47.24 0.10
N ALA A 2 -39.26 -46.67 0.37
CA ALA A 2 -38.29 -45.92 -0.48
C ALA A 2 -38.79 -44.86 -1.49
N ALA A 3 -38.17 -43.68 -1.71
CA ALA A 3 -36.89 -43.11 -1.28
C ALA A 3 -36.94 -41.57 -1.41
N ALA A 4 -36.27 -40.84 -0.51
CA ALA A 4 -35.97 -39.42 -0.67
C ALA A 4 -34.51 -39.27 -1.14
N ALA A 5 -34.31 -38.65 -2.31
CA ALA A 5 -32.99 -38.32 -2.84
C ALA A 5 -32.51 -36.99 -2.23
N GLY A 6 -31.49 -37.07 -1.37
CA GLY A 6 -30.78 -35.89 -0.87
C GLY A 6 -29.80 -35.38 -1.91
N LEU A 7 -30.03 -34.16 -2.44
CA LEU A 7 -28.99 -33.40 -3.12
C LEU A 7 -27.95 -32.94 -2.10
N LEU A 8 -26.76 -33.52 -2.16
CA LEU A 8 -25.56 -32.96 -1.53
C LEU A 8 -25.08 -31.80 -2.40
N ALA A 9 -25.41 -30.56 -1.99
CA ALA A 9 -24.73 -29.39 -2.51
C ALA A 9 -23.29 -29.40 -1.96
N SER A 10 -22.34 -29.79 -2.81
CA SER A 10 -20.92 -29.64 -2.54
C SER A 10 -20.57 -28.16 -2.51
N GLY A 11 -20.58 -27.57 -1.31
CA GLY A 11 -20.00 -26.26 -1.07
C GLY A 11 -18.49 -26.34 -1.22
N VAL A 12 -17.98 -26.00 -2.41
CA VAL A 12 -16.57 -25.63 -2.55
C VAL A 12 -16.44 -24.26 -1.88
N ALA A 13 -16.03 -24.26 -0.61
CA ALA A 13 -15.56 -23.04 0.03
C ALA A 13 -14.35 -22.56 -0.79
N ALA A 14 -14.55 -21.51 -1.58
CA ALA A 14 -13.47 -20.81 -2.26
C ALA A 14 -12.49 -20.35 -1.16
N GLN A 15 -11.33 -21.00 -1.10
CA GLN A 15 -10.23 -20.55 -0.25
C GLN A 15 -9.75 -19.21 -0.81
N SER A 16 -10.33 -18.09 -0.35
CA SER A 16 -9.63 -16.81 -0.39
C SER A 16 -8.51 -16.90 0.65
N LYS A 17 -7.40 -17.55 0.29
CA LYS A 17 -6.17 -17.43 1.08
C LYS A 17 -5.63 -16.03 0.82
N GLU A 18 -6.17 -15.09 1.58
CA GLU A 18 -5.59 -13.76 1.76
C GLU A 18 -4.15 -13.96 2.22
N GLU A 19 -3.20 -13.49 1.43
CA GLU A 19 -1.80 -13.48 1.83
C GLU A 19 -1.50 -12.16 2.51
N ARG A 20 -0.85 -12.28 3.67
CA ARG A 20 -0.53 -11.16 4.54
C ARG A 20 0.83 -11.43 5.19
N ILE A 21 1.70 -10.43 5.17
CA ILE A 21 2.91 -10.42 5.99
C ILE A 21 2.60 -9.63 7.26
N GLU A 22 2.54 -10.33 8.39
CA GLU A 22 2.49 -9.66 9.68
C GLU A 22 3.90 -9.16 10.04
N PRO A 23 4.09 -7.87 10.38
CA PRO A 23 5.37 -7.38 10.84
C PRO A 23 5.85 -8.18 12.06
N SER A 24 7.11 -8.60 12.05
CA SER A 24 7.74 -9.18 13.25
C SER A 24 7.70 -8.18 14.41
N PRO A 25 7.80 -8.64 15.69
CA PRO A 25 7.85 -7.73 16.84
C PRO A 25 8.92 -6.64 16.73
N ALA A 26 10.08 -6.96 16.14
CA ALA A 26 11.15 -6.00 15.90
C ALA A 26 10.80 -4.98 14.81
N GLN A 27 10.10 -5.39 13.75
CA GLN A 27 9.61 -4.46 12.72
C GLN A 27 8.52 -3.55 13.30
N LEU A 28 7.58 -4.12 14.06
CA LEU A 28 6.51 -3.37 14.71
C LEU A 28 7.07 -2.33 15.69
N ALA A 29 8.09 -2.69 16.47
CA ALA A 29 8.76 -1.74 17.36
C ALA A 29 9.39 -0.57 16.61
N LYS A 30 9.98 -0.82 15.43
CA LYS A 30 10.55 0.24 14.58
C LYS A 30 9.46 1.12 13.95
N LEU A 31 8.39 0.52 13.43
CA LEU A 31 7.23 1.25 12.92
C LEU A 31 6.61 2.16 13.99
N ASN A 32 6.47 1.66 15.22
CA ASN A 32 5.97 2.42 16.36
C ASN A 32 6.92 3.52 16.85
N ALA A 33 8.20 3.44 16.50
CA ALA A 33 9.20 4.46 16.83
C ALA A 33 9.28 5.59 15.79
N LEU A 34 8.59 5.46 14.65
CA LEU A 34 8.51 6.54 13.66
C LEU A 34 7.77 7.74 14.26
N THR A 35 8.27 8.94 13.98
CA THR A 35 7.61 10.20 14.31
C THR A 35 7.28 10.95 13.02
N PRO A 36 6.20 11.75 12.98
CA PRO A 36 5.85 12.57 11.82
C PRO A 36 7.02 13.46 11.37
N GLU A 37 7.74 14.08 12.30
CA GLU A 37 8.88 14.95 11.99
C GLU A 37 10.06 14.16 11.43
N GLY A 38 10.34 12.98 12.00
CA GLY A 38 11.39 12.09 11.52
C GLY A 38 11.10 11.57 10.12
N VAL A 39 9.85 11.18 9.86
CA VAL A 39 9.39 10.81 8.51
C VAL A 39 9.51 12.01 7.56
N ALA A 40 9.02 13.20 7.94
CA ALA A 40 9.06 14.40 7.10
C ALA A 40 10.49 14.75 6.67
N ALA A 41 11.47 14.58 7.56
CA ALA A 41 12.89 14.78 7.26
C ALA A 41 13.46 13.75 6.27
N LEU A 42 12.85 12.57 6.17
CA LEU A 42 13.23 11.48 5.26
C LEU A 42 12.41 11.48 3.95
N VAL A 43 11.38 12.32 3.83
CA VAL A 43 10.60 12.43 2.60
C VAL A 43 11.52 12.89 1.47
N THR A 44 11.61 12.07 0.42
CA THR A 44 12.37 12.45 -0.76
C THR A 44 11.51 13.32 -1.66
N VAL A 45 12.11 14.36 -2.24
CA VAL A 45 11.46 15.30 -3.14
C VAL A 45 12.10 15.18 -4.51
N LYS A 46 11.30 14.88 -5.53
CA LYS A 46 11.72 14.82 -6.94
C LYS A 46 10.91 15.81 -7.75
N GLY A 47 11.59 16.61 -8.56
CA GLY A 47 10.99 17.63 -9.42
C GLY A 47 11.95 18.80 -9.58
N ASP A 48 11.95 19.41 -10.76
CA ASP A 48 12.75 20.58 -11.10
C ASP A 48 11.88 21.66 -11.76
N GLU A 49 12.50 22.74 -12.26
CA GLU A 49 11.79 23.86 -12.89
C GLU A 49 11.08 23.49 -14.21
N LEU A 50 11.48 22.38 -14.84
CA LEU A 50 10.92 21.89 -16.09
C LEU A 50 9.84 20.83 -15.87
N GLU A 51 9.79 20.22 -14.68
CA GLU A 51 8.78 19.24 -14.31
C GLU A 51 7.44 19.91 -13.91
N PRO A 52 6.31 19.52 -14.52
CA PRO A 52 5.00 20.08 -14.17
C PRO A 52 4.48 19.60 -12.82
N VAL A 53 5.15 18.62 -12.19
CA VAL A 53 4.76 18.01 -10.92
C VAL A 53 5.99 17.79 -10.05
N THR A 54 5.91 18.22 -8.80
CA THR A 54 6.85 17.80 -7.75
C THR A 54 6.28 16.56 -7.04
N VAL A 55 7.07 15.49 -6.98
CA VAL A 55 6.72 14.23 -6.31
C VAL A 55 7.42 14.15 -4.96
N LEU A 56 6.65 13.89 -3.90
CA LEU A 56 7.15 13.61 -2.57
C LEU A 56 6.86 12.14 -2.23
N THR A 57 7.78 11.44 -1.58
CA THR A 57 7.54 10.02 -1.18
C THR A 57 8.17 9.66 0.16
N THR A 58 7.48 8.79 0.90
CA THR A 58 7.92 8.22 2.19
C THR A 58 8.83 7.00 2.05
N ALA A 59 9.27 6.65 0.83
CA ALA A 59 10.07 5.44 0.54
C ALA A 59 11.31 5.24 1.43
N GLU A 60 11.94 6.32 1.92
CA GLU A 60 13.12 6.22 2.80
C GLU A 60 12.77 6.24 4.29
N ALA A 61 11.52 6.51 4.65
CA ALA A 61 11.05 6.51 6.03
C ALA A 61 10.85 5.09 6.58
N TRP A 62 10.34 4.19 5.73
CA TRP A 62 10.19 2.79 6.03
C TRP A 62 10.48 1.96 4.78
N LYS A 63 11.23 0.87 4.97
CA LYS A 63 11.42 -0.16 3.95
C LYS A 63 11.20 -1.51 4.59
N SER A 64 10.15 -2.20 4.16
CA SER A 64 9.95 -3.58 4.58
C SER A 64 10.97 -4.46 3.86
N LYS A 65 11.97 -4.95 4.60
CA LYS A 65 13.01 -5.78 3.97
C LYS A 65 12.48 -7.15 3.55
N GLY A 66 11.39 -7.64 4.16
CA GLY A 66 10.98 -9.04 4.10
C GLY A 66 12.13 -10.01 4.50
N ALA A 67 11.83 -11.28 4.66
CA ALA A 67 12.84 -12.33 4.64
C ALA A 67 12.98 -12.88 3.21
N PHE A 68 14.16 -13.41 2.87
CA PHE A 68 14.37 -14.09 1.58
C PHE A 68 13.46 -15.33 1.41
N THR A 69 13.01 -15.90 2.53
CA THR A 69 12.10 -17.05 2.57
C THR A 69 10.63 -16.69 2.43
N ASP A 70 10.28 -15.40 2.42
CA ASP A 70 8.88 -15.01 2.38
C ASP A 70 8.31 -15.27 0.98
N PRO A 71 7.15 -15.94 0.87
CA PRO A 71 6.55 -16.28 -0.42
C PRO A 71 6.09 -15.03 -1.20
N VAL A 72 5.86 -13.93 -0.47
CA VAL A 72 5.60 -12.59 -1.01
C VAL A 72 6.55 -11.63 -0.31
N ARG A 73 7.03 -10.61 -1.04
CA ARG A 73 7.75 -9.47 -0.47
C ARG A 73 7.08 -8.21 -0.96
N SER A 74 6.89 -7.26 -0.07
CA SER A 74 6.11 -6.06 -0.34
C SER A 74 6.77 -4.84 0.30
N ASP A 75 6.55 -3.66 -0.27
CA ASP A 75 7.00 -2.39 0.27
C ASP A 75 5.98 -1.30 -0.07
N ALA A 76 5.11 -1.03 0.90
CA ALA A 76 4.10 0.01 0.85
C ALA A 76 4.69 1.36 1.22
N MET A 77 4.35 2.41 0.46
CA MET A 77 4.75 3.78 0.76
C MET A 77 3.70 4.79 0.27
N LEU A 78 3.73 6.00 0.83
CA LEU A 78 2.89 7.10 0.37
C LEU A 78 3.63 8.01 -0.60
N ARG A 79 2.88 8.54 -1.56
CA ARG A 79 3.34 9.57 -2.50
C ARG A 79 2.36 10.74 -2.52
N ALA A 80 2.91 11.93 -2.67
CA ALA A 80 2.17 13.14 -2.97
C ALA A 80 2.68 13.76 -4.27
N PHE A 81 1.78 14.22 -5.11
CA PHE A 81 2.05 14.84 -6.40
C PHE A 81 1.53 16.27 -6.36
N ILE A 82 2.43 17.25 -6.31
CA ILE A 82 2.09 18.67 -6.25
C ILE A 82 2.22 19.25 -7.65
N SER A 83 1.11 19.74 -8.21
CA SER A 83 1.11 20.48 -9.48
C SER A 83 1.90 21.78 -9.33
N THR A 84 2.93 21.98 -10.14
CA THR A 84 3.74 23.22 -10.08
C THR A 84 2.94 24.44 -10.56
N ARG A 85 1.94 24.22 -11.41
CA ARG A 85 1.04 25.27 -11.94
C ARG A 85 -0.05 25.68 -10.95
N THR A 86 -0.76 24.72 -10.35
CA THR A 86 -1.96 25.00 -9.54
C THR A 86 -1.71 24.90 -8.05
N GLY A 87 -0.71 24.12 -7.62
CA GLY A 87 -0.49 23.76 -6.22
C GLY A 87 -1.43 22.68 -5.70
N GLU A 88 -2.29 22.14 -6.56
CA GLU A 88 -3.13 21.00 -6.23
C GLU A 88 -2.26 19.79 -5.89
N VAL A 89 -2.65 19.07 -4.84
CA VAL A 89 -1.95 17.90 -4.34
C VAL A 89 -2.81 16.66 -4.57
N ARG A 90 -2.24 15.67 -5.25
CA ARG A 90 -2.82 14.33 -5.35
C ARG A 90 -2.03 13.36 -4.49
N TRP A 91 -2.73 12.42 -3.86
CA TRP A 91 -2.15 11.47 -2.92
C TRP A 91 -2.30 10.06 -3.44
N GLN A 92 -1.33 9.21 -3.16
CA GLN A 92 -1.33 7.85 -3.67
C GLN A 92 -0.62 6.90 -2.71
N VAL A 93 -1.18 5.70 -2.55
CA VAL A 93 -0.44 4.55 -2.04
C VAL A 93 0.30 3.92 -3.20
N TYR A 94 1.61 3.73 -3.04
CA TYR A 94 2.46 3.03 -3.97
C TYR A 94 2.96 1.75 -3.32
N GLU A 95 2.92 0.66 -4.06
CA GLU A 95 3.30 -0.66 -3.58
C GLU A 95 4.22 -1.33 -4.61
N GLU A 96 5.33 -1.87 -4.17
CA GLU A 96 6.07 -2.89 -4.94
C GLU A 96 5.84 -4.24 -4.29
N VAL A 97 5.24 -5.19 -5.03
CA VAL A 97 4.97 -6.54 -4.53
C VAL A 97 5.60 -7.59 -5.44
N SER A 98 6.39 -8.48 -4.86
CA SER A 98 7.00 -9.63 -5.53
C SER A 98 6.38 -10.92 -5.02
N TYR A 99 5.91 -11.78 -5.92
CA TYR A 99 5.21 -13.01 -5.57
C TYR A 99 5.45 -14.13 -6.59
N ASN A 100 5.04 -15.35 -6.24
CA ASN A 100 5.18 -16.53 -7.09
C ASN A 100 3.82 -17.04 -7.58
N TYR A 101 3.85 -18.04 -8.48
CA TYR A 101 2.71 -18.79 -9.02
C TYR A 101 1.99 -18.10 -10.17
N ALA A 102 0.79 -17.59 -9.94
CA ALA A 102 -0.07 -17.02 -10.96
C ALA A 102 -0.01 -15.50 -10.92
N TYR A 103 0.12 -14.87 -12.08
CA TYR A 103 -0.02 -13.42 -12.23
C TYR A 103 -1.39 -12.98 -11.66
N ARG A 104 -1.37 -11.97 -10.78
CA ARG A 104 -2.52 -11.62 -9.94
C ARG A 104 -3.45 -10.61 -10.57
N MET A 105 -2.96 -9.76 -11.48
CA MET A 105 -3.75 -8.71 -12.15
C MET A 105 -4.60 -7.91 -11.15
N PHE A 106 -3.96 -7.15 -10.27
CA PHE A 106 -4.67 -6.36 -9.27
C PHE A 106 -5.48 -5.23 -9.93
N ARG A 107 -6.78 -5.14 -9.63
CA ARG A 107 -7.69 -4.15 -10.28
C ARG A 107 -8.35 -3.19 -9.30
N GLN A 108 -8.51 -3.60 -8.05
CA GLN A 108 -9.22 -2.82 -7.04
C GLN A 108 -8.42 -2.82 -5.74
N ALA A 109 -8.36 -1.67 -5.08
CA ALA A 109 -7.88 -1.55 -3.71
C ALA A 109 -9.09 -1.31 -2.80
N VAL A 110 -9.05 -1.89 -1.60
CA VAL A 110 -10.01 -1.67 -0.53
C VAL A 110 -9.25 -1.18 0.67
N TYR A 111 -9.66 -0.07 1.27
CA TYR A 111 -8.92 0.56 2.36
C TYR A 111 -9.84 1.00 3.50
N ALA A 112 -9.31 1.03 4.72
CA ALA A 112 -10.07 1.39 5.91
C ALA A 112 -10.28 2.92 6.02
N THR A 113 -11.50 3.33 6.37
CA THR A 113 -11.81 4.71 6.79
C THR A 113 -12.72 4.68 8.01
N ALA A 114 -12.89 5.80 8.69
CA ALA A 114 -13.77 5.96 9.85
C ALA A 114 -15.25 5.72 9.47
N ALA A 115 -15.61 5.96 8.21
CA ALA A 115 -16.94 5.69 7.66
C ALA A 115 -17.12 4.23 7.20
N GLY A 116 -16.08 3.39 7.31
CA GLY A 116 -16.05 2.02 6.81
C GLY A 116 -15.08 1.81 5.67
N ALA A 117 -15.04 0.59 5.12
CA ALA A 117 -14.16 0.28 4.01
C ALA A 117 -14.59 1.02 2.74
N GLN A 118 -13.64 1.66 2.06
CA GLN A 118 -13.81 2.28 0.75
C GLN A 118 -13.00 1.53 -0.30
N SER A 119 -13.28 1.78 -1.58
CA SER A 119 -12.53 1.17 -2.68
C SER A 119 -12.05 2.18 -3.71
N ALA A 120 -10.88 1.94 -4.27
CA ALA A 120 -10.31 2.68 -5.37
C ALA A 120 -9.88 1.76 -6.52
N ALA A 121 -9.80 2.29 -7.73
CA ALA A 121 -9.20 1.58 -8.86
C ALA A 121 -7.68 1.49 -8.66
N VAL A 122 -7.10 0.35 -9.03
CA VAL A 122 -5.65 0.14 -9.02
C VAL A 122 -5.09 0.48 -10.38
N THR A 123 -4.02 1.26 -10.38
CA THR A 123 -3.16 1.49 -11.53
C THR A 123 -1.97 0.54 -11.42
N GLU A 124 -1.79 -0.34 -12.40
CA GLU A 124 -0.55 -1.09 -12.56
C GLU A 124 0.47 -0.16 -13.22
N LEU A 125 1.51 0.20 -12.47
CA LEU A 125 2.56 1.12 -12.89
C LEU A 125 3.70 0.40 -13.60
N ALA A 126 3.98 -0.84 -13.19
CA ALA A 126 4.91 -1.74 -13.86
C ALA A 126 4.55 -3.19 -13.55
N HIS A 127 4.94 -4.08 -14.47
CA HIS A 127 4.83 -5.53 -14.32
C HIS A 127 6.10 -6.18 -14.87
N GLU A 128 6.74 -7.01 -14.06
CA GLU A 128 7.97 -7.73 -14.42
C GLU A 128 7.81 -9.23 -14.15
N VAL A 129 8.24 -10.05 -15.11
CA VAL A 129 8.43 -11.50 -14.93
C VAL A 129 9.89 -11.73 -14.55
N LEU A 130 10.15 -12.06 -13.29
CA LEU A 130 11.51 -12.25 -12.76
C LEU A 130 12.13 -13.57 -13.24
N GLY A 131 11.30 -14.59 -13.49
CA GLY A 131 11.74 -15.88 -14.01
C GLY A 131 10.66 -16.95 -13.89
N CYS A 132 10.79 -18.03 -14.66
CA CYS A 132 9.89 -19.17 -14.61
C CYS A 132 10.68 -20.48 -14.50
N PHE A 133 10.33 -21.32 -13.54
CA PHE A 133 10.95 -22.62 -13.33
C PHE A 133 9.89 -23.65 -12.94
N GLY A 134 9.93 -24.83 -13.59
CA GLY A 134 9.01 -25.93 -13.27
C GLY A 134 7.52 -25.59 -13.39
N GLY A 135 7.14 -24.70 -14.31
CA GLY A 135 5.75 -24.26 -14.51
C GLY A 135 5.24 -23.21 -13.51
N THR A 136 6.11 -22.72 -12.61
CA THR A 136 5.83 -21.61 -11.70
C THR A 136 6.64 -20.39 -12.14
N CYS A 137 6.03 -19.21 -12.11
CA CYS A 137 6.73 -17.95 -12.38
C CYS A 137 6.79 -17.07 -11.14
N SER A 138 7.83 -16.25 -11.07
CA SER A 138 8.00 -15.17 -10.11
C SER A 138 7.74 -13.85 -10.81
N TYR A 139 6.99 -12.98 -10.15
CA TYR A 139 6.58 -11.67 -10.66
C TYR A 139 6.99 -10.57 -9.69
N ARG A 140 7.17 -9.36 -10.22
CA ARG A 140 7.18 -8.11 -9.46
C ARG A 140 6.19 -7.16 -10.11
N ASP A 141 5.20 -6.75 -9.35
CA ASP A 141 4.23 -5.74 -9.76
C ASP A 141 4.51 -4.45 -8.98
N THR A 142 4.43 -3.32 -9.68
CA THR A 142 4.37 -2.00 -9.07
C THR A 142 2.96 -1.46 -9.23
N LEU A 143 2.31 -1.20 -8.11
CA LEU A 143 0.90 -0.82 -8.05
C LEU A 143 0.75 0.56 -7.44
N GLY A 144 -0.31 1.27 -7.82
CA GLY A 144 -0.72 2.49 -7.16
C GLY A 144 -2.23 2.64 -7.11
N PHE A 145 -2.75 3.23 -6.04
CA PHE A 145 -4.13 3.72 -6.01
C PHE A 145 -4.20 5.08 -5.33
N ASP A 146 -5.05 5.95 -5.87
CA ASP A 146 -5.17 7.32 -5.39
C ASP A 146 -5.99 7.35 -4.10
N LEU A 147 -5.55 8.19 -3.15
CA LEU A 147 -6.24 8.47 -1.90
C LEU A 147 -6.83 9.88 -1.92
N PRO A 148 -8.09 10.06 -1.46
CA PRO A 148 -8.59 11.38 -1.12
C PRO A 148 -7.72 12.01 -0.02
N GLU A 149 -7.46 13.32 -0.09
CA GLU A 149 -6.70 14.02 0.96
C GLU A 149 -7.31 13.82 2.36
N ALA A 150 -8.64 13.80 2.44
CA ALA A 150 -9.36 13.53 3.68
C ALA A 150 -8.98 12.17 4.29
N ALA A 151 -8.78 11.14 3.47
CA ALA A 151 -8.33 9.83 3.93
C ALA A 151 -6.89 9.90 4.45
N VAL A 152 -5.98 10.60 3.76
CA VAL A 152 -4.60 10.79 4.25
C VAL A 152 -4.57 11.51 5.61
N ARG A 153 -5.40 12.56 5.77
CA ARG A 153 -5.54 13.28 7.04
C ARG A 153 -6.12 12.39 8.14
N GLU A 154 -7.08 11.54 7.81
CA GLU A 154 -7.66 10.57 8.75
C GLU A 154 -6.61 9.55 9.21
N ILE A 155 -5.78 9.02 8.29
CA ILE A 155 -4.68 8.12 8.62
C ILE A 155 -3.69 8.83 9.55
N ALA A 156 -3.29 10.05 9.20
CA ALA A 156 -2.37 10.85 10.01
C ALA A 156 -2.92 11.13 11.42
N ALA A 157 -4.23 11.37 11.55
CA ALA A 157 -4.88 11.61 12.84
C ALA A 157 -4.88 10.39 13.77
N GLN A 158 -4.62 9.18 13.26
CA GLN A 158 -4.46 7.97 14.06
C GLN A 158 -3.07 7.87 14.72
N TYR A 159 -2.16 8.79 14.40
CA TYR A 159 -0.84 8.79 15.00
C TYR A 159 -0.89 9.12 16.50
N HIS A 160 -0.29 8.22 17.27
CA HIS A 160 0.16 8.46 18.63
C HIS A 160 1.53 7.82 18.85
N PRO A 161 2.46 8.51 19.54
CA PRO A 161 3.81 8.01 19.78
C PRO A 161 3.82 6.61 20.42
N GLY A 162 4.65 5.71 19.89
CA GLY A 162 4.94 4.42 20.52
C GLY A 162 3.88 3.31 20.37
N GLY A 163 2.76 3.54 19.66
CA GLY A 163 1.74 2.49 19.55
C GLY A 163 0.66 2.66 18.50
N SER A 164 0.86 3.51 17.49
CA SER A 164 -0.16 3.78 16.47
C SER A 164 -0.62 2.48 15.78
N PRO A 165 -1.92 2.18 15.67
CA PRO A 165 -2.36 1.06 14.87
C PRO A 165 -1.97 1.29 13.40
N LEU A 166 -1.40 0.28 12.75
CA LEU A 166 -1.06 0.38 11.34
C LEU A 166 -2.33 0.46 10.50
N TRP A 167 -2.39 1.42 9.58
CA TRP A 167 -3.52 1.58 8.68
C TRP A 167 -3.50 0.50 7.59
N ARG A 168 -4.63 -0.17 7.36
CA ARG A 168 -4.72 -1.36 6.50
C ARG A 168 -5.37 -1.04 5.16
N PHE A 169 -4.84 -1.66 4.12
CA PHE A 169 -5.46 -1.69 2.80
C PHE A 169 -5.20 -3.03 2.12
N ARG A 170 -5.99 -3.34 1.09
CA ARG A 170 -5.97 -4.62 0.40
C ARG A 170 -6.12 -4.43 -1.10
N PHE A 171 -5.24 -5.05 -1.87
CA PHE A 171 -5.41 -5.22 -3.29
C PHE A 171 -6.17 -6.50 -3.61
N LYS A 172 -7.17 -6.37 -4.48
CA LYS A 172 -8.03 -7.44 -4.98
C LYS A 172 -7.48 -7.93 -6.31
N ALA A 173 -7.08 -9.20 -6.32
CA ALA A 173 -6.54 -9.88 -7.50
C ALA A 173 -7.67 -10.53 -8.31
N GLN A 174 -7.56 -10.52 -9.64
CA GLN A 174 -8.48 -11.29 -10.50
C GLN A 174 -8.32 -12.80 -10.30
N SER A 175 -7.13 -13.25 -9.88
CA SER A 175 -6.88 -14.65 -9.52
C SER A 175 -7.56 -15.11 -8.23
N GLY A 176 -8.12 -14.18 -7.43
CA GLY A 176 -8.65 -14.45 -6.10
C GLY A 176 -7.61 -14.48 -4.97
N LEU A 177 -6.33 -14.29 -5.30
CA LEU A 177 -5.22 -14.20 -4.34
C LEU A 177 -4.99 -12.74 -3.93
N ASP A 178 -5.85 -12.23 -3.05
CA ASP A 178 -5.73 -10.88 -2.52
C ASP A 178 -4.41 -10.65 -1.78
N TRP A 179 -3.95 -9.40 -1.77
CA TRP A 179 -2.79 -8.94 -1.03
C TRP A 179 -3.22 -7.88 0.00
N GLU A 180 -2.90 -8.07 1.28
CA GLU A 180 -3.12 -7.06 2.32
C GLU A 180 -1.79 -6.48 2.83
N ASP A 181 -1.71 -5.16 2.90
CA ASP A 181 -0.57 -4.44 3.45
C ASP A 181 -1.01 -3.27 4.35
N ARG A 182 -0.01 -2.56 4.91
CA ARG A 182 -0.20 -1.55 5.93
C ARG A 182 0.79 -0.41 5.83
N ILE A 183 0.35 0.77 6.27
CA ILE A 183 1.18 1.98 6.37
C ILE A 183 1.11 2.51 7.81
N ALA A 184 2.23 3.02 8.34
CA ALA A 184 2.23 3.64 9.66
C ALA A 184 1.56 5.02 9.61
N PRO A 185 0.67 5.37 10.56
CA PRO A 185 0.12 6.73 10.65
C PRO A 185 1.16 7.86 10.68
N ALA A 186 2.34 7.59 11.24
CA ALA A 186 3.47 8.52 11.23
C ALA A 186 3.93 8.86 9.80
N GLU A 187 3.83 7.93 8.84
CA GLU A 187 4.18 8.19 7.44
C GLU A 187 3.22 9.18 6.78
N ALA A 188 1.90 9.00 6.99
CA ALA A 188 0.89 9.92 6.48
C ALA A 188 1.05 11.32 7.09
N ALA A 189 1.25 11.38 8.41
CA ALA A 189 1.48 12.64 9.12
C ALA A 189 2.76 13.34 8.63
N GLY A 190 3.86 12.61 8.48
CA GLY A 190 5.13 13.16 7.99
C GLY A 190 5.06 13.62 6.54
N LEU A 191 4.34 12.90 5.67
CA LEU A 191 4.13 13.34 4.29
C LEU A 191 3.29 14.63 4.22
N LEU A 192 2.25 14.76 5.04
CA LEU A 192 1.47 16.00 5.14
C LEU A 192 2.35 17.19 5.56
N LEU A 193 3.20 17.01 6.57
CA LEU A 193 4.16 18.05 7.01
C LEU A 193 5.13 18.42 5.88
N ALA A 194 5.65 17.44 5.15
CA ALA A 194 6.57 17.68 4.05
C ALA A 194 5.90 18.44 2.88
N VAL A 195 4.64 18.11 2.58
CA VAL A 195 3.83 18.83 1.57
C VAL A 195 3.59 20.26 2.01
N GLU A 196 3.13 20.49 3.25
CA GLU A 196 2.89 21.83 3.79
C GLU A 196 4.17 22.69 3.71
N HIS A 197 5.30 22.14 4.16
CA HIS A 197 6.60 22.79 4.06
C HIS A 197 6.99 23.14 2.61
N ARG A 198 6.70 22.24 1.66
CA ARG A 198 7.01 22.47 0.24
C ARG A 198 6.11 23.54 -0.38
N THR A 199 4.84 23.59 0.00
CA THR A 199 3.85 24.55 -0.53
C THR A 199 4.01 25.95 0.07
N SER A 200 4.41 26.07 1.34
CA SER A 200 4.65 27.36 2.00
C SER A 200 5.87 28.12 1.48
N LYS A 201 6.84 27.40 0.90
CA LYS A 201 8.05 27.97 0.28
C LYS A 201 7.86 28.37 -1.19
N ARG A 202 6.65 28.24 -1.75
CA ARG A 202 6.39 28.64 -3.14
C ARG A 202 6.22 30.16 -3.20
N PRO A 203 6.98 30.87 -4.05
CA PRO A 203 6.83 32.32 -4.24
C PRO A 203 5.47 32.69 -4.86
#